data_AF-A0A7V9F2W2-F1
#
_entry.id   AF-A0A7V9F2W2-F1
#
_cell.length_a   1.000
_cell.length_b   1.000
_cell.length_c   1.000
_cell.angle_alpha   90.00
_cell.angle_beta   90.00
_cell.angle_gamma   90.00
#
_symmetry.space_group_name_H-M   'P 1'
#
loop_
_entity.id
_entity.type
_entity.pdbx_description
1 polymer ?
#
loop_
_entity_poly.entity_id
_entity_poly.type
_entity_poly.pdbx_seq_one_letter_code
_entity_poly.pdbx_strand_id
1 'polypeptide(L)'
;MSATRPTIYLHVGAPKTGTTYLQDVLGQNRRQLARAGVAFPGSGPLEHYHAALDLRGIRFGGYDDPAVPGAWEKLSSKALDAKSDRVVISHEVLAGATQDEIERVEANLAGHDLHVIYGARDLARQLPAVWQESLKNRQTRTYEVFLRG
;
A
#
# COMPACT_ATOMS: atom_id res chain seq x y z
N MET A 1 -8.90 -20.08 26.43
CA MET A 1 -8.47 -18.77 25.88
C MET A 1 -8.58 -18.88 24.37
N SER A 2 -9.50 -18.16 23.74
CA SER A 2 -9.59 -18.13 22.27
C SER A 2 -8.30 -17.49 21.74
N ALA A 3 -7.54 -18.20 20.91
CA ALA A 3 -6.34 -17.63 20.31
C ALA A 3 -6.78 -16.46 19.42
N THR A 4 -6.34 -15.25 19.74
CA THR A 4 -6.58 -14.07 18.90
C THR A 4 -5.90 -14.31 17.56
N ARG A 5 -6.66 -14.20 16.47
CA ARG A 5 -6.11 -14.33 15.12
C ARG A 5 -5.14 -13.17 14.88
N PRO A 6 -3.97 -13.40 14.25
CA PRO A 6 -3.07 -12.31 13.91
C PRO A 6 -3.77 -11.30 12.98
N THR A 7 -3.46 -10.02 13.13
CA THR A 7 -4.08 -8.93 12.38
C THR A 7 -3.13 -8.38 11.33
N ILE A 8 -3.61 -8.24 10.10
CA ILE A 8 -2.91 -7.55 9.02
C ILE A 8 -3.50 -6.14 8.87
N TYR A 9 -2.66 -5.14 9.11
CA TYR A 9 -2.96 -3.73 8.89
C TYR A 9 -2.60 -3.35 7.46
N LEU A 10 -3.63 -3.09 6.66
CA LEU A 10 -3.53 -2.57 5.29
C LEU A 10 -3.53 -1.05 5.34
N HIS A 11 -2.35 -0.43 5.34
CA HIS A 11 -2.23 1.01 5.23
C HIS A 11 -2.26 1.41 3.75
N VAL A 12 -3.41 1.96 3.34
CA VAL A 12 -3.71 2.21 1.92
C VAL A 12 -3.63 3.68 1.54
N GLY A 13 -3.12 4.57 2.40
CA GLY A 13 -2.86 5.97 2.04
C GLY A 13 -3.41 6.97 3.05
N ALA A 14 -3.89 8.15 2.65
CA ALA A 14 -4.10 8.61 1.26
C ALA A 14 -2.80 9.00 0.52
N PRO A 15 -2.74 8.91 -0.81
CA PRO A 15 -1.62 9.43 -1.59
C PRO A 15 -1.25 10.87 -1.21
N LYS A 16 0.05 11.19 -1.24
CA LYS A 16 0.57 12.54 -0.90
C LYS A 16 0.27 13.01 0.54
N THR A 17 0.01 12.09 1.46
CA THR A 17 -0.16 12.40 2.90
C THR A 17 1.08 12.12 3.75
N GLY A 18 2.26 11.93 3.13
CA GLY A 18 3.47 11.53 3.85
C GLY A 18 3.61 10.02 4.02
N THR A 19 2.88 9.24 3.22
CA THR A 19 2.96 7.78 3.16
C THR A 19 4.38 7.29 2.90
N THR A 20 5.15 7.99 2.06
CA THR A 20 6.57 7.71 1.83
C THR A 20 7.38 7.77 3.13
N TYR A 21 7.20 8.83 3.95
CA TYR A 21 7.89 8.94 5.23
C TYR A 21 7.54 7.79 6.17
N LEU A 22 6.24 7.45 6.29
CA LEU A 22 5.80 6.33 7.11
C LEU A 22 6.38 5.00 6.62
N GLN A 23 6.33 4.74 5.31
CA GLN A 23 6.87 3.53 4.69
C GLN A 23 8.39 3.43 4.92
N ASP A 24 9.14 4.52 4.75
CA ASP A 24 10.57 4.56 5.01
C ASP A 24 10.89 4.24 6.48
N VAL A 25 10.17 4.87 7.42
CA VAL A 25 10.33 4.61 8.86
C VAL A 25 10.02 3.14 9.17
N LEU A 26 8.94 2.56 8.63
CA LEU A 26 8.60 1.15 8.80
C LEU A 26 9.72 0.24 8.25
N GLY A 27 10.19 0.52 7.03
CA GLY A 27 11.21 -0.25 6.34
C GLY A 27 12.57 -0.23 7.06
N GLN A 28 12.98 0.93 7.56
CA GLN A 28 14.24 1.13 8.31
C GLN A 28 14.19 0.48 9.69
N ASN A 29 13.02 0.43 10.32
CA ASN A 29 12.86 -0.07 11.68
C ASN A 29 12.34 -1.51 11.77
N ARG A 30 12.26 -2.27 10.67
CA ARG A 30 11.70 -3.64 10.64
C ARG A 30 12.20 -4.56 11.75
N ARG A 31 13.49 -4.50 12.09
CA ARG A 31 14.10 -5.34 13.14
C ARG A 31 13.64 -4.91 14.53
N GLN A 32 13.44 -3.62 14.75
CA GLN A 32 12.92 -3.10 16.01
C GLN A 32 11.42 -3.43 16.13
N LEU A 33 10.66 -3.25 15.05
CA LEU A 33 9.25 -3.62 14.96
C LEU A 33 9.05 -5.12 15.25
N ALA A 34 9.85 -6.00 14.64
CA ALA A 34 9.74 -7.44 14.85
C ALA A 34 9.96 -7.84 16.31
N ARG A 35 10.90 -7.17 17.01
CA ARG A 35 11.10 -7.37 18.46
C ARG A 35 9.92 -6.88 19.30
N ALA A 36 9.12 -5.95 18.78
CA ALA A 36 7.90 -5.45 19.38
C ALA A 36 6.62 -6.20 18.91
N GLY A 37 6.78 -7.32 18.20
CA GLY A 37 5.66 -8.13 17.71
C GLY A 37 4.95 -7.56 16.49
N VAL A 38 5.61 -6.68 15.72
CA VAL A 38 5.09 -6.11 14.48
C VAL A 38 5.98 -6.50 13.30
N ALA A 39 5.45 -7.18 12.30
CA ALA A 39 6.16 -7.49 11.08
C ALA A 39 5.88 -6.47 9.97
N PHE A 40 6.94 -6.05 9.28
CA PHE A 40 6.87 -5.33 8.00
C PHE A 40 7.53 -6.25 6.95
N PRO A 41 6.73 -7.01 6.18
CA PRO A 41 7.23 -8.09 5.33
C PRO A 41 8.08 -7.56 4.17
N GLY A 42 9.03 -8.37 3.70
CA GLY A 42 9.92 -7.98 2.60
C GLY A 42 11.16 -7.18 3.04
N SER A 43 11.91 -6.69 2.06
CA SER A 43 13.18 -5.99 2.26
C SER A 43 13.05 -4.47 2.41
N GLY A 44 11.86 -3.90 2.21
CA GLY A 44 11.60 -2.47 2.35
C GLY A 44 10.42 -1.98 1.50
N PRO A 45 10.18 -0.66 1.46
CA PRO A 45 9.04 -0.04 0.79
C PRO A 45 8.86 -0.42 -0.69
N LEU A 46 9.98 -0.66 -1.40
CA LEU A 46 9.95 -0.99 -2.82
C LEU A 46 9.18 -2.29 -3.11
N GLU A 47 9.28 -3.30 -2.23
CA GLU A 47 8.51 -4.54 -2.40
C GLU A 47 7.01 -4.33 -2.19
N HIS A 48 6.62 -3.41 -1.29
CA HIS A 48 5.22 -3.04 -1.10
C HIS A 48 4.67 -2.26 -2.29
N TYR A 49 5.50 -1.41 -2.91
CA TYR A 49 5.16 -0.73 -4.16
C TYR A 49 4.88 -1.74 -5.28
N HIS A 50 5.82 -2.67 -5.52
CA HIS A 50 5.64 -3.69 -6.57
C HIS A 50 4.42 -4.58 -6.32
N ALA A 51 4.20 -5.01 -5.08
CA ALA A 51 3.02 -5.78 -4.71
C ALA A 51 1.72 -5.00 -4.95
N ALA A 52 1.70 -3.69 -4.65
CA ALA A 52 0.53 -2.87 -4.91
C ALA A 52 0.30 -2.65 -6.42
N LEU A 53 1.35 -2.51 -7.24
CA LEU A 53 1.21 -2.45 -8.69
C LEU A 53 0.66 -3.75 -9.29
N ASP A 54 1.18 -4.88 -8.83
CA ASP A 54 0.79 -6.22 -9.27
C ASP A 54 -0.65 -6.55 -8.90
N LEU A 55 -1.06 -6.22 -7.67
CA LEU A 55 -2.44 -6.36 -7.24
C LEU A 55 -3.39 -5.55 -8.12
N ARG A 56 -3.03 -4.29 -8.41
CA ARG A 56 -3.86 -3.32 -9.13
C ARG A 56 -3.78 -3.43 -10.66
N GLY A 57 -2.90 -4.28 -11.18
CA GLY A 57 -2.60 -4.36 -12.61
C GLY A 57 -2.09 -3.04 -13.23
N ILE A 58 -1.48 -2.14 -12.44
CA ILE A 58 -1.05 -0.82 -12.90
C ILE A 58 0.36 -0.87 -13.46
N ARG A 59 0.54 -0.28 -14.65
CA ARG A 59 1.85 -0.04 -15.26
C ARG A 59 2.19 1.44 -15.18
N PHE A 60 3.31 1.79 -14.53
CA PHE A 60 3.78 3.18 -14.45
C PHE A 60 4.78 3.48 -15.57
N GLY A 61 4.56 4.59 -16.30
CA GLY A 61 5.51 5.10 -17.30
C GLY A 61 5.69 4.22 -18.55
N GLY A 62 4.82 3.22 -18.77
CA GLY A 62 4.95 2.29 -19.90
C GLY A 62 6.12 1.30 -19.76
N TYR A 63 6.74 1.22 -18.58
CA TYR A 63 7.80 0.27 -18.28
C TYR A 63 7.24 -0.92 -17.48
N ASP A 64 7.52 -2.13 -17.94
CA ASP A 64 7.22 -3.36 -17.22
C ASP A 64 8.44 -3.71 -16.34
N ASP A 65 8.40 -3.29 -15.08
CA ASP A 65 9.42 -3.71 -14.12
C ASP A 65 9.28 -5.23 -13.87
N PRO A 66 10.32 -6.05 -14.15
CA PRO A 66 10.26 -7.50 -14.00
C PRO A 66 10.05 -7.97 -12.56
N ALA A 67 10.20 -7.08 -11.57
CA ALA A 67 9.93 -7.38 -10.18
C ALA A 67 8.45 -7.24 -9.79
N VAL A 68 7.57 -6.74 -10.68
CA VAL A 68 6.14 -6.56 -10.42
C VAL A 68 5.35 -7.86 -10.55
N PRO A 69 5.43 -8.65 -11.64
CA PRO A 69 4.60 -9.85 -11.78
C PRO A 69 4.74 -10.84 -10.61
N GLY A 70 3.63 -11.13 -9.93
CA GLY A 70 3.58 -12.04 -8.77
C GLY A 70 4.13 -11.45 -7.46
N ALA A 71 4.40 -10.15 -7.43
CA ALA A 71 4.87 -9.47 -6.23
C ALA A 71 3.81 -9.47 -5.11
N TRP A 72 2.52 -9.43 -5.46
CA TRP A 72 1.44 -9.45 -4.47
C TRP A 72 1.39 -10.78 -3.72
N GLU A 73 1.40 -11.91 -4.44
CA GLU A 73 1.45 -13.25 -3.85
C GLU A 73 2.68 -13.43 -2.97
N LYS A 74 3.84 -12.97 -3.46
CA LYS A 74 5.11 -13.07 -2.72
C LYS A 74 5.08 -12.27 -1.42
N LEU A 75 4.55 -11.04 -1.44
CA LEU A 75 4.44 -10.23 -0.23
C LEU A 75 3.40 -10.81 0.74
N SER A 76 2.28 -11.29 0.23
CA SER A 76 1.22 -11.94 1.01
C SER A 76 1.72 -13.19 1.72
N SER A 77 2.46 -14.07 1.02
CA SER A 77 3.10 -15.23 1.65
C SER A 77 4.05 -14.83 2.78
N LYS A 78 4.88 -13.80 2.57
CA LYS A 78 5.75 -13.28 3.64
C LYS A 78 4.97 -12.71 4.83
N ALA A 79 3.79 -12.13 4.58
CA ALA A 79 2.91 -11.64 5.63
C ALA A 79 2.33 -12.80 6.45
N LEU A 80 1.88 -13.87 5.80
CA LEU A 80 1.36 -15.08 6.45
C LEU A 80 2.43 -15.85 7.22
N ASP A 81 3.66 -15.89 6.71
CA ASP A 81 4.80 -16.58 7.36
C ASP A 81 5.41 -15.77 8.53
N ALA A 82 4.94 -14.54 8.74
CA ALA A 82 5.48 -13.67 9.78
C ALA A 82 5.18 -14.22 11.17
N LYS A 83 6.22 -14.36 12.00
CA LYS A 83 6.10 -14.75 13.41
C LYS A 83 5.73 -13.56 14.28
N SER A 84 4.63 -12.88 13.97
CA SER A 84 4.17 -11.67 14.67
C SER A 84 2.66 -11.58 14.65
N ASP A 85 2.06 -11.16 15.77
CA ASP A 85 0.61 -11.02 15.89
C ASP A 85 0.06 -9.86 15.05
N ARG A 86 0.93 -8.93 14.64
CA ARG A 86 0.59 -7.75 13.86
C ARG A 86 1.50 -7.68 12.64
N VAL A 87 0.91 -7.53 11.47
CA VAL A 87 1.65 -7.38 10.20
C VAL A 87 1.18 -6.10 9.52
N VAL A 88 2.10 -5.34 8.92
CA VAL A 88 1.76 -4.10 8.23
C VAL A 88 2.10 -4.23 6.75
N ILE A 89 1.11 -4.10 5.88
CA ILE A 89 1.30 -3.91 4.43
C ILE A 89 0.91 -2.47 4.11
N SER A 90 1.84 -1.71 3.55
CA SER A 90 1.65 -0.28 3.35
C SER A 90 2.01 0.17 1.95
N HIS A 91 1.02 0.60 1.17
CA HIS A 91 1.24 1.40 -0.03
C HIS A 91 -0.04 2.11 -0.46
N GLU A 92 0.04 3.40 -0.84
CA GLU A 92 -1.14 4.20 -1.18
C GLU A 92 -1.86 3.78 -2.47
N VAL A 93 -1.17 3.07 -3.36
CA VAL A 93 -1.75 2.52 -4.59
C VAL A 93 -2.88 1.52 -4.28
N LEU A 94 -2.88 0.92 -3.08
CA LEU A 94 -3.95 0.03 -2.63
C LEU A 94 -5.29 0.78 -2.42
N ALA A 95 -5.31 2.11 -2.25
CA ALA A 95 -6.53 2.89 -2.01
C ALA A 95 -7.59 2.72 -3.10
N GLY A 96 -7.17 2.49 -4.34
CA GLY A 96 -8.06 2.40 -5.49
C GLY A 96 -8.49 0.97 -5.84
N ALA A 97 -8.27 0.00 -4.95
CA ALA A 97 -8.58 -1.40 -5.22
C ALA A 97 -10.05 -1.59 -5.66
N THR A 98 -10.26 -2.37 -6.72
CA THR A 98 -11.60 -2.78 -7.17
C THR A 98 -12.15 -3.90 -6.27
N GLN A 99 -13.44 -4.22 -6.42
CA GLN A 99 -14.06 -5.32 -5.69
C GLN A 99 -13.32 -6.65 -5.91
N ASP A 100 -13.01 -7.00 -7.16
CA ASP A 100 -12.28 -8.23 -7.51
C ASP A 100 -10.87 -8.26 -6.90
N GLU A 101 -10.20 -7.10 -6.85
CA GLU A 101 -8.88 -6.97 -6.23
C GLU A 101 -8.96 -7.13 -4.71
N ILE A 102 -10.01 -6.62 -4.07
CA ILE A 102 -10.26 -6.81 -2.63
C ILE A 102 -10.52 -8.30 -2.34
N GLU A 103 -11.31 -8.99 -3.16
CA GLU A 103 -11.54 -10.43 -3.00
C GLU A 103 -10.24 -11.25 -3.11
N ARG A 104 -9.33 -10.84 -4.01
CA ARG A 104 -7.97 -11.43 -4.11
C ARG A 104 -7.17 -11.16 -2.83
N VAL A 105 -7.23 -9.95 -2.25
CA VAL A 105 -6.59 -9.64 -0.97
C VAL A 105 -7.12 -10.54 0.14
N GLU A 106 -8.45 -10.65 0.27
CA GLU A 106 -9.10 -11.49 1.29
C GLU A 106 -8.73 -12.96 1.15
N ALA A 107 -8.70 -13.48 -0.08
CA ALA A 107 -8.30 -14.85 -0.37
C ALA A 107 -6.81 -15.10 -0.03
N ASN A 108 -5.91 -14.21 -0.44
CA ASN A 108 -4.48 -14.37 -0.19
C ASN A 108 -4.09 -14.18 1.29
N LEU A 109 -4.88 -13.42 2.05
CA LEU A 109 -4.63 -13.13 3.46
C LEU A 109 -5.57 -13.91 4.40
N ALA A 110 -6.28 -14.90 3.87
CA ALA A 110 -7.18 -15.75 4.63
C ALA A 110 -6.46 -16.34 5.85
N GLY A 111 -7.17 -16.44 6.96
CA GLY A 111 -6.57 -16.84 8.24
C GLY A 111 -6.33 -15.66 9.19
N HIS A 112 -6.25 -14.43 8.68
CA HIS A 112 -5.96 -13.22 9.44
C HIS A 112 -7.17 -12.28 9.52
N ASP A 113 -7.21 -11.46 10.57
CA ASP A 113 -8.13 -10.32 10.61
C ASP A 113 -7.54 -9.18 9.77
N LEU A 114 -8.33 -8.58 8.89
CA LEU A 114 -7.89 -7.44 8.07
C LEU A 114 -8.35 -6.12 8.71
N HIS A 115 -7.41 -5.21 8.92
CA HIS A 115 -7.69 -3.86 9.40
C HIS A 115 -7.19 -2.84 8.37
N VAL A 116 -8.11 -2.10 7.75
CA VAL A 116 -7.76 -1.07 6.76
C VAL A 116 -7.49 0.26 7.46
N ILE A 117 -6.31 0.83 7.22
CA ILE A 117 -5.92 2.16 7.70
C ILE A 117 -5.90 3.11 6.51
N TYR A 118 -6.74 4.14 6.58
CA TYR A 118 -6.76 5.24 5.62
C TYR A 118 -6.47 6.56 6.34
N GLY A 119 -5.31 7.15 6.06
CA GLY A 119 -4.90 8.48 6.50
C GLY A 119 -5.58 9.57 5.69
N ALA A 120 -6.52 10.28 6.30
CA ALA A 120 -7.12 11.48 5.72
C ALA A 120 -6.24 12.71 5.98
N ARG A 121 -6.05 13.56 4.97
CA ARG A 121 -5.51 14.93 5.11
C ARG A 121 -6.49 15.90 4.44
N ASP A 122 -6.50 17.14 4.88
CA ASP A 122 -7.39 18.20 4.37
C ASP A 122 -7.45 18.21 2.82
N LEU A 123 -8.64 17.91 2.28
CA LEU A 123 -8.96 17.83 0.85
C LEU A 123 -8.60 19.14 0.13
N ALA A 124 -8.65 20.29 0.81
CA ALA A 124 -8.30 21.59 0.24
C ALA A 124 -6.82 21.68 -0.17
N ARG A 125 -5.93 20.86 0.43
CA ARG A 125 -4.51 20.76 0.06
C ARG A 125 -4.21 19.60 -0.88
N GLN A 126 -5.03 18.55 -0.88
CA GLN A 126 -4.80 17.36 -1.71
C GLN A 126 -5.13 17.59 -3.19
N LEU A 127 -6.25 18.25 -3.48
CA LEU A 127 -6.67 18.49 -4.87
C LEU A 127 -5.65 19.33 -5.67
N PRO A 128 -5.11 20.45 -5.13
CA PRO A 128 -4.02 21.16 -5.80
C PRO A 128 -2.75 20.31 -5.97
N ALA A 129 -2.41 19.48 -4.99
CA ALA A 129 -1.19 18.67 -5.03
C ALA A 129 -1.24 17.57 -6.10
N VAL A 130 -2.39 16.89 -6.25
CA VAL A 130 -2.59 15.87 -7.29
C VAL A 130 -2.58 16.51 -8.69
N TRP A 131 -3.24 17.65 -8.84
CA TRP A 131 -3.21 18.40 -10.10
C TRP A 131 -1.79 18.90 -10.45
N GLN A 132 -1.06 19.44 -9.49
CA GLN A 132 0.33 19.87 -9.72
C GLN A 132 1.24 18.71 -10.10
N GLU A 133 1.02 17.53 -9.51
CA GLU A 133 1.74 16.32 -9.88
C GLU A 133 1.41 15.87 -11.31
N SER A 134 0.16 16.00 -11.75
CA SER A 134 -0.21 15.65 -13.12
C SER A 134 0.45 16.58 -14.14
N LEU A 135 0.59 17.88 -13.83
CA LEU A 135 1.36 18.82 -14.64
C LEU A 135 2.84 18.44 -14.72
N LYS A 136 3.46 18.01 -13.61
CA LYS A 136 4.84 17.51 -13.62
C LYS A 136 5.00 16.27 -14.49
N ASN A 137 3.97 15.43 -14.54
CA ASN A 137 3.88 14.26 -15.41
C ASN A 137 3.42 14.61 -16.84
N ARG A 138 3.59 15.87 -17.26
CA ARG A 138 3.33 16.39 -18.62
C ARG A 138 1.86 16.38 -19.04
N GLN A 139 0.92 16.30 -18.10
CA GLN A 139 -0.48 16.59 -18.40
C GLN A 139 -0.71 18.11 -18.51
N THR A 140 -1.71 18.52 -19.28
CA THR A 140 -2.00 19.94 -19.57
C THR A 140 -3.39 20.38 -19.12
N ARG A 141 -4.12 19.52 -18.39
CA ARG A 141 -5.47 19.85 -17.89
C ARG A 141 -5.40 21.03 -16.92
N THR A 142 -6.28 22.01 -17.08
CA THR A 142 -6.41 23.13 -16.13
C THR A 142 -7.01 22.63 -14.81
N TYR A 143 -6.76 23.34 -13.72
CA TYR A 143 -7.27 22.96 -12.40
C TYR A 143 -8.80 22.86 -12.38
N GLU A 144 -9.48 23.77 -13.09
CA GLU A 144 -10.93 23.81 -13.19
C GLU A 144 -11.53 22.61 -13.93
N VAL A 145 -10.81 22.08 -14.94
CA VAL A 145 -11.20 20.84 -15.65
C VAL A 145 -10.89 19.61 -14.79
N PHE A 146 -9.77 19.61 -14.06
CA PHE A 146 -9.40 18.53 -13.14
C PHE A 146 -10.43 18.32 -12.02
N LEU A 147 -11.04 19.39 -11.50
CA LEU A 147 -12.04 19.30 -10.43
C LEU A 147 -13.40 18.71 -10.89
N ARG A 148 -13.64 18.58 -12.19
CA ARG A 148 -14.93 18.11 -12.75
C ARG A 148 -14.95 16.60 -13.07
N GLY A 149 -13.82 15.89 -12.96
CA GLY A 149 -13.64 14.48 -13.33
C GLY A 149 -13.12 14.31 -14.75
#